data_AF-A0A962W623-F1
#
_entry.id   AF-A0A962W623-F1
#
_cell.length_a   1.000
_cell.length_b   1.000
_cell.length_c   1.000
_cell.angle_alpha   90.00
_cell.angle_beta   90.00
_cell.angle_gamma   90.00
#
_symmetry.space_group_name_H-M   'P 1'
#
loop_
_entity.id
_entity.type
_entity.pdbx_description
1 polymer ?
#
loop_
_entity_poly.entity_id
_entity_poly.type
_entity_poly.pdbx_seq_one_letter_code
_entity_poly.pdbx_strand_id
1 'polypeptide(L)'
;MATVYLHIGAPKTATSTLQRVLAKNYKRLLRQGVLYPKLLRHGDAHHTLVCDLIQAYQGHSMADLWYGERTRGAAWDDLQREIGQHEGQVDKIILSSELFFGQTQKLEDMLADIRHRLSGHELKVVVYLRRQDQLYSSFYNQDVKGARQWAFSAYQFYQTHQLFRHHYDELLGIWGDAVGRDNILIRPYESGRWVGGDIVQDFCALTGIELAGSGELSVNESLGPNQLYIKRCLNRVGYDKGENENVLALLLAACPEVHGEHCMYVHRGLYRDYRLHWIQVNKRLSRDYLEGEALFAEPIPPPEKIAVYQTDPQALLQFLLQLYDYFDRPGLERHRSLFARAMLLMLAEQDLWEEFGAPRRETLGQWL
;
A
#
# COMPACT_ATOMS: atom_id res chain seq x y z
N MET A 1 -3.89 -32.70 9.10
CA MET A 1 -3.17 -31.90 8.10
C MET A 1 -4.16 -30.92 7.50
N ALA A 2 -3.85 -29.63 7.51
CA ALA A 2 -4.66 -28.57 6.91
C ALA A 2 -3.84 -27.83 5.85
N THR A 3 -4.50 -27.14 4.92
CA THR A 3 -3.85 -26.23 3.97
C THR A 3 -3.83 -24.81 4.54
N VAL A 4 -2.65 -24.24 4.70
CA VAL A 4 -2.45 -22.84 5.07
C VAL A 4 -2.37 -22.00 3.81
N TYR A 5 -3.34 -21.11 3.62
CA TYR A 5 -3.31 -20.06 2.61
C TYR A 5 -2.70 -18.81 3.23
N LEU A 6 -1.44 -18.55 2.90
CA LEU A 6 -0.72 -17.35 3.28
C LEU A 6 -0.91 -16.27 2.20
N HIS A 7 -1.82 -15.35 2.45
CA HIS A 7 -2.06 -14.21 1.58
C HIS A 7 -1.03 -13.10 1.84
N ILE A 8 -0.13 -12.91 0.86
CA ILE A 8 0.95 -11.91 0.87
C ILE A 8 0.64 -10.75 -0.09
N GLY A 9 -0.64 -10.42 -0.33
CA GLY A 9 -1.05 -9.51 -1.40
C GLY A 9 -0.24 -8.22 -1.47
N ALA A 10 0.09 -7.78 -2.70
CA ALA A 10 0.86 -6.55 -2.90
C ALA A 10 0.10 -5.35 -2.29
N PRO A 11 0.78 -4.31 -1.78
CA PRO A 11 0.11 -3.11 -1.32
C PRO A 11 -0.87 -2.57 -2.39
N LYS A 12 -1.97 -1.96 -1.95
CA LYS A 12 -2.99 -1.37 -2.86
C LYS A 12 -3.70 -2.39 -3.77
N THR A 13 -3.85 -3.63 -3.29
CA THR A 13 -4.67 -4.69 -3.91
C THR A 13 -5.92 -5.05 -3.09
N ALA A 14 -6.53 -4.05 -2.44
CA ALA A 14 -7.70 -4.21 -1.57
C ALA A 14 -7.54 -5.26 -0.44
N THR A 15 -6.32 -5.43 0.07
CA THR A 15 -6.00 -6.34 1.18
C THR A 15 -6.85 -6.04 2.42
N SER A 16 -7.04 -4.76 2.77
CA SER A 16 -7.85 -4.33 3.91
C SER A 16 -9.32 -4.74 3.78
N THR A 17 -9.90 -4.70 2.57
CA THR A 17 -11.26 -5.18 2.34
C THR A 17 -11.34 -6.68 2.61
N LEU A 18 -10.43 -7.45 2.02
CA LEU A 18 -10.41 -8.91 2.16
C LEU A 18 -10.23 -9.30 3.64
N GLN A 19 -9.24 -8.72 4.31
CA GLN A 19 -8.95 -8.91 5.73
C GLN A 19 -10.17 -8.61 6.60
N ARG A 20 -10.85 -7.47 6.39
CA ARG A 20 -12.07 -7.09 7.11
C ARG A 20 -13.20 -8.09 6.93
N VAL A 21 -13.40 -8.57 5.70
CA VAL A 21 -14.46 -9.55 5.41
C VAL A 21 -14.14 -10.90 6.05
N LEU A 22 -12.89 -11.38 5.97
CA LEU A 22 -12.44 -12.60 6.66
C LEU A 22 -12.60 -12.47 8.18
N ALA A 23 -12.13 -11.36 8.76
CA ALA A 23 -12.20 -11.08 10.19
C ALA A 23 -13.64 -11.06 10.73
N LYS A 24 -14.54 -10.35 10.03
CA LYS A 24 -15.96 -10.24 10.39
C LYS A 24 -16.69 -11.59 10.30
N ASN A 25 -16.25 -12.49 9.43
CA ASN A 25 -16.90 -13.77 9.19
C ASN A 25 -16.26 -14.96 9.94
N TYR A 26 -15.43 -14.72 10.96
CA TYR A 26 -14.75 -15.77 11.75
C TYR A 26 -15.63 -16.97 12.10
N LYS A 27 -16.80 -16.75 12.71
CA LYS A 27 -17.73 -17.85 13.11
C LYS A 27 -18.29 -18.62 11.91
N ARG A 28 -18.49 -17.94 10.78
CA ARG A 28 -18.98 -18.58 9.54
C ARG A 28 -17.89 -19.43 8.91
N LEU A 29 -16.66 -18.90 8.85
CA LEU A 29 -15.47 -19.63 8.39
C LEU A 29 -15.21 -20.88 9.22
N LEU A 30 -15.24 -20.78 10.55
CA LEU A 30 -15.04 -21.94 11.41
C LEU A 30 -16.07 -23.06 11.16
N ARG A 31 -17.33 -22.73 10.90
CA ARG A 31 -18.37 -23.72 10.55
C ARG A 31 -18.12 -24.40 9.20
N GLN A 32 -17.28 -23.81 8.35
CA GLN A 32 -16.84 -24.38 7.06
C GLN A 32 -15.49 -25.12 7.19
N GLY A 33 -14.97 -25.32 8.41
CA GLY A 33 -13.65 -25.92 8.61
C GLY A 33 -12.48 -24.95 8.34
N VAL A 34 -12.72 -23.64 8.34
CA VAL A 34 -11.72 -22.62 8.01
C VAL A 34 -11.36 -21.77 9.23
N LEU A 35 -10.09 -21.73 9.59
CA LEU A 35 -9.57 -20.85 10.63
C LEU A 35 -8.99 -19.57 10.02
N TYR A 36 -9.54 -18.41 10.41
CA TYR A 36 -8.88 -17.10 10.23
C TYR A 36 -8.47 -16.59 11.62
N PRO A 37 -7.22 -16.84 12.07
CA PRO A 37 -6.83 -16.66 13.46
C PRO A 37 -7.18 -15.29 14.05
N LYS A 38 -7.64 -15.27 15.31
CA LYS A 38 -8.04 -14.04 16.02
C LYS A 38 -7.04 -13.64 17.10
N LEU A 39 -6.28 -14.59 17.67
CA LEU A 39 -5.44 -14.35 18.85
C LEU A 39 -4.29 -13.37 18.56
N LEU A 40 -3.64 -13.54 17.41
CA LEU A 40 -2.50 -12.71 17.00
C LEU A 40 -2.90 -11.48 16.16
N ARG A 41 -4.18 -11.37 15.78
CA ARG A 41 -4.65 -10.34 14.85
C ARG A 41 -4.56 -8.95 15.49
N HIS A 42 -4.02 -8.00 14.73
CA HIS A 42 -4.07 -6.56 15.05
C HIS A 42 -4.97 -5.89 14.00
N GLY A 43 -6.08 -5.31 14.46
CA GLY A 43 -7.20 -4.96 13.57
C GLY A 43 -7.78 -6.21 12.89
N ASP A 44 -7.80 -6.19 11.56
CA ASP A 44 -8.33 -7.28 10.73
C ASP A 44 -7.24 -8.14 10.07
N ALA A 45 -5.96 -7.88 10.35
CA ALA A 45 -4.81 -8.50 9.67
C ALA A 45 -3.80 -9.16 10.63
N HIS A 46 -2.93 -9.99 10.06
CA HIS A 46 -1.92 -10.76 10.79
C HIS A 46 -0.52 -10.10 10.73
N HIS A 47 -0.46 -8.77 10.79
CA HIS A 47 0.80 -8.00 10.67
C HIS A 47 1.84 -8.38 11.72
N THR A 48 1.41 -8.76 12.92
CA THR A 48 2.26 -9.17 14.04
C THR A 48 3.16 -10.36 13.71
N LEU A 49 2.72 -11.30 12.86
CA LEU A 49 3.58 -12.40 12.37
C LEU A 49 4.83 -11.87 11.65
N VAL A 50 4.64 -10.85 10.81
CA VAL A 50 5.74 -10.22 10.05
C VAL A 50 6.60 -9.38 10.97
N CYS A 51 5.98 -8.67 11.93
CA CYS A 51 6.72 -7.86 12.89
C CYS A 51 7.65 -8.71 13.77
N ASP A 52 7.20 -9.90 14.18
CA ASP A 52 8.01 -10.86 14.93
C ASP A 52 9.17 -11.41 14.09
N LEU A 53 8.94 -11.71 12.81
CA LEU A 53 10.01 -12.10 11.88
C LEU A 53 11.04 -10.99 11.68
N ILE A 54 10.60 -9.75 11.48
CA ILE A 54 11.49 -8.57 11.36
C ILE A 54 12.35 -8.46 12.62
N GLN A 55 11.75 -8.58 13.81
CA GLN A 55 12.49 -8.54 15.07
C GLN A 55 13.54 -9.66 15.17
N ALA A 56 13.17 -10.88 14.80
CA ALA A 56 14.06 -12.04 14.91
C ALA A 56 15.23 -12.00 13.91
N TYR A 57 14.99 -11.53 12.68
CA TYR A 57 15.95 -11.69 11.58
C TYR A 57 16.61 -10.39 11.10
N GLN A 58 15.98 -9.24 11.29
CA GLN A 58 16.50 -7.93 10.85
C GLN A 58 17.08 -7.09 12.00
N GLY A 59 16.92 -7.55 13.25
CA GLY A 59 17.56 -6.95 14.43
C GLY A 59 16.94 -5.63 14.90
N HIS A 60 15.73 -5.30 14.44
CA HIS A 60 14.96 -4.15 14.92
C HIS A 60 13.48 -4.50 15.06
N SER A 61 12.75 -3.76 15.90
CA SER A 61 11.29 -3.91 16.00
C SER A 61 10.55 -2.90 15.13
N MET A 62 9.35 -3.28 14.69
CA MET A 62 8.39 -2.33 14.14
C MET A 62 7.86 -1.39 15.23
N ALA A 63 7.30 -0.25 14.84
CA ALA A 63 6.67 0.70 15.77
C ALA A 63 5.47 0.04 16.51
N ASP A 64 5.19 0.50 17.74
CA ASP A 64 4.12 -0.06 18.59
C ASP A 64 2.74 -0.08 17.93
N LEU A 65 2.47 0.88 17.05
CA LEU A 65 1.22 0.93 16.28
C LEU A 65 0.94 -0.36 15.49
N TRP A 66 1.96 -1.13 15.11
CA TRP A 66 1.80 -2.38 14.37
C TRP A 66 1.46 -3.58 15.26
N TYR A 67 1.76 -3.48 16.56
CA TYR A 67 1.44 -4.49 17.56
C TYR A 67 0.13 -4.18 18.30
N GLY A 68 -0.19 -2.89 18.50
CA GLY A 68 -1.25 -2.46 19.39
C GLY A 68 -0.98 -2.96 20.81
N GLU A 69 -1.96 -3.66 21.40
CA GLU A 69 -1.82 -4.27 22.74
C GLU A 69 -1.18 -5.67 22.73
N ARG A 70 -0.71 -6.15 21.58
CA ARG A 70 -0.14 -7.50 21.45
C ARG A 70 1.29 -7.56 21.97
N THR A 71 1.62 -8.64 22.67
CA THR A 71 2.99 -8.93 23.10
C THR A 71 3.89 -9.20 21.90
N ARG A 72 5.02 -8.51 21.82
CA ARG A 72 6.02 -8.72 20.76
C ARG A 72 6.64 -10.11 20.90
N GLY A 73 6.89 -10.79 19.78
CA GLY A 73 7.49 -12.12 19.74
C GLY A 73 6.54 -13.27 20.08
N ALA A 74 5.26 -12.99 20.37
CA ALA A 74 4.29 -14.00 20.77
C ALA A 74 3.36 -14.45 19.62
N ALA A 75 3.38 -13.78 18.46
CA ALA A 75 2.37 -13.97 17.42
C ALA A 75 2.38 -15.38 16.84
N TRP A 76 3.58 -15.96 16.67
CA TRP A 76 3.74 -17.33 16.18
C TRP A 76 3.30 -18.38 17.20
N ASP A 77 3.56 -18.16 18.49
CA ASP A 77 3.13 -19.07 19.55
C ASP A 77 1.61 -18.99 19.76
N ASP A 78 1.03 -17.79 19.65
CA ASP A 78 -0.41 -17.57 19.67
C ASP A 78 -1.09 -18.24 18.47
N LEU A 79 -0.47 -18.20 17.28
CA LEU A 79 -0.94 -18.91 16.09
C LEU A 79 -0.97 -20.42 16.32
N GLN A 80 0.12 -21.01 16.81
CA GLN A 80 0.18 -22.46 17.09
C GLN A 80 -0.86 -22.88 18.13
N ARG A 81 -1.03 -22.06 19.18
CA ARG A 81 -2.05 -22.30 20.21
C ARG A 81 -3.46 -22.29 19.63
N GLU A 82 -3.79 -21.31 18.78
CA GLU A 82 -5.12 -21.24 18.15
C GLU A 82 -5.35 -22.38 17.15
N ILE A 83 -4.33 -22.78 16.38
CA ILE A 83 -4.42 -23.94 15.49
C ILE A 83 -4.72 -25.20 16.31
N GLY A 84 -3.99 -25.43 17.42
CA GLY A 84 -4.20 -26.59 18.30
C GLY A 84 -5.59 -26.63 18.94
N GLN A 85 -6.19 -25.48 19.26
CA GLN A 85 -7.56 -25.40 19.78
C GLN A 85 -8.62 -25.90 18.79
N HIS A 86 -8.29 -25.92 17.50
CA HIS A 86 -9.18 -26.32 16.42
C HIS A 86 -8.67 -27.56 15.66
N GLU A 87 -7.70 -28.28 16.23
CA GLU A 87 -7.15 -29.49 15.61
C GLU A 87 -8.26 -30.52 15.34
N GLY A 88 -8.25 -31.10 14.12
CA GLY A 88 -9.28 -32.03 13.66
C GLY A 88 -10.62 -31.39 13.27
N GLN A 89 -10.83 -30.09 13.52
CA GLN A 89 -12.05 -29.36 13.15
C GLN A 89 -11.87 -28.49 11.91
N VAL A 90 -10.63 -28.11 11.59
CA VAL A 90 -10.31 -27.25 10.46
C VAL A 90 -9.41 -27.96 9.45
N ASP A 91 -9.71 -27.78 8.17
CA ASP A 91 -8.93 -28.27 7.05
C ASP A 91 -8.21 -27.13 6.30
N LYS A 92 -8.57 -25.87 6.60
CA LYS A 92 -7.94 -24.68 6.02
C LYS A 92 -7.62 -23.64 7.09
N ILE A 93 -6.48 -22.98 6.92
CA ILE A 93 -6.06 -21.84 7.73
C ILE A 93 -5.74 -20.69 6.79
N ILE A 94 -6.26 -19.50 7.04
CA ILE A 94 -5.99 -18.31 6.23
C ILE A 94 -5.19 -17.32 7.06
N LEU A 95 -3.98 -17.01 6.60
CA LEU A 95 -3.14 -15.95 7.13
C LEU A 95 -3.07 -14.83 6.09
N SER A 96 -3.00 -13.58 6.53
CA SER A 96 -3.10 -12.43 5.61
C SER A 96 -2.38 -11.22 6.17
N SER A 97 -1.35 -10.77 5.44
CA SER A 97 -0.62 -9.54 5.74
C SER A 97 0.17 -9.12 4.51
N GLU A 98 -0.12 -7.94 3.97
CA GLU A 98 0.65 -7.34 2.87
C GLU A 98 2.09 -6.99 3.27
N LEU A 99 2.42 -6.97 4.57
CA LEU A 99 3.78 -6.72 5.02
C LEU A 99 4.75 -7.81 4.58
N PHE A 100 4.28 -9.04 4.33
CA PHE A 100 5.08 -10.12 3.76
C PHE A 100 5.62 -9.76 2.37
N PHE A 101 4.82 -9.06 1.55
CA PHE A 101 5.21 -8.68 0.18
C PHE A 101 6.42 -7.75 0.15
N GLY A 102 6.53 -6.88 1.15
CA GLY A 102 7.60 -5.89 1.23
C GLY A 102 8.90 -6.39 1.85
N GLN A 103 8.96 -7.64 2.32
CA GLN A 103 10.16 -8.18 2.96
C GLN A 103 11.19 -8.61 1.92
N THR A 104 12.41 -8.14 2.10
CA THR A 104 13.52 -8.37 1.17
C THR A 104 14.80 -8.77 1.89
N GLN A 105 15.01 -8.22 3.09
CA GLN A 105 16.14 -8.54 3.93
C GLN A 105 15.89 -9.84 4.69
N LYS A 106 16.82 -10.78 4.58
CA LYS A 106 16.78 -12.07 5.30
C LYS A 106 15.53 -12.90 4.99
N LEU A 107 14.96 -12.70 3.79
CA LEU A 107 13.71 -13.35 3.41
C LEU A 107 13.83 -14.88 3.41
N GLU A 108 14.92 -15.45 2.90
CA GLU A 108 15.15 -16.91 2.92
C GLU A 108 15.13 -17.48 4.34
N ASP A 109 15.80 -16.82 5.29
CA ASP A 109 15.82 -17.23 6.71
C ASP A 109 14.42 -17.14 7.33
N MET A 110 13.67 -16.07 7.04
CA MET A 110 12.28 -15.92 7.48
C MET A 110 11.38 -17.01 6.90
N LEU A 111 11.53 -17.34 5.62
CA LEU A 111 10.74 -18.37 4.96
C LEU A 111 11.05 -19.77 5.51
N ALA A 112 12.32 -20.04 5.84
CA ALA A 112 12.71 -21.27 6.52
C ALA A 112 12.00 -21.41 7.89
N ASP A 113 11.91 -20.31 8.66
CA ASP A 113 11.17 -20.29 9.94
C ASP A 113 9.67 -20.51 9.74
N ILE A 114 9.05 -19.79 8.79
CA ILE A 114 7.62 -19.97 8.46
C ILE A 114 7.33 -21.44 8.12
N ARG A 115 8.16 -22.06 7.28
CA ARG A 115 8.04 -23.48 6.92
C ARG A 115 8.19 -24.40 8.12
N HIS A 116 9.15 -24.12 8.99
CA HIS A 116 9.37 -24.91 10.19
C HIS A 116 8.17 -24.83 11.14
N ARG A 117 7.68 -23.62 11.42
CA ARG A 117 6.52 -23.38 12.29
C ARG A 117 5.22 -23.94 11.74
N LEU A 118 5.07 -24.00 10.42
CA LEU A 118 3.90 -24.58 9.76
C LEU A 118 4.14 -26.03 9.30
N SER A 119 5.18 -26.68 9.83
CA SER A 119 5.45 -28.08 9.51
C SER A 119 4.27 -28.97 9.93
N GLY A 120 3.83 -29.87 9.04
CA GLY A 120 2.60 -30.66 9.22
C GLY A 120 1.36 -30.09 8.51
N HIS A 121 1.50 -28.93 7.85
CA HIS A 121 0.49 -28.34 6.99
C HIS A 121 1.02 -28.17 5.55
N GLU A 122 0.12 -28.16 4.58
CA GLU A 122 0.43 -27.74 3.22
C GLU A 122 0.42 -26.21 3.16
N LEU A 123 1.48 -25.57 2.67
CA LEU A 123 1.56 -24.11 2.59
C LEU A 123 1.36 -23.64 1.15
N LYS A 124 0.30 -22.86 0.92
CA LYS A 124 0.02 -22.16 -0.34
C LYS A 124 0.11 -20.67 -0.14
N VAL A 125 0.78 -19.99 -1.06
CA VAL A 125 0.97 -18.53 -1.02
C VAL A 125 0.00 -17.91 -2.01
N VAL A 126 -0.87 -17.04 -1.54
CA VAL A 126 -1.80 -16.29 -2.40
C VAL A 126 -1.29 -14.89 -2.58
N VAL A 127 -1.14 -14.43 -3.83
CA VAL A 127 -0.68 -13.08 -4.13
C VAL A 127 -1.54 -12.43 -5.21
N TYR A 128 -2.20 -11.34 -4.84
CA TYR A 128 -2.75 -10.40 -5.81
C TYR A 128 -1.65 -9.44 -6.24
N LEU A 129 -1.39 -9.36 -7.54
CA LEU A 129 -0.43 -8.43 -8.14
C LEU A 129 -1.18 -7.31 -8.86
N ARG A 130 -0.81 -6.07 -8.59
CA ARG A 130 -1.29 -4.91 -9.35
C ARG A 130 -0.30 -4.58 -10.45
N ARG A 131 -0.79 -4.11 -11.59
CA ARG A 131 0.07 -3.67 -12.70
C ARG A 131 1.07 -2.63 -12.20
N GLN A 132 2.36 -2.83 -12.47
CA GLN A 132 3.44 -2.13 -11.76
C GLN A 132 3.39 -0.61 -11.92
N ASP A 133 2.96 -0.14 -13.10
CA ASP A 133 2.71 1.27 -13.38
C ASP A 133 1.65 1.82 -12.41
N GLN A 134 0.53 1.11 -12.27
CA GLN A 134 -0.57 1.52 -11.38
C GLN A 134 -0.21 1.39 -9.91
N LEU A 135 0.52 0.34 -9.52
CA LEU A 135 1.02 0.18 -8.16
C LEU A 135 1.91 1.36 -7.79
N TYR A 136 2.88 1.69 -8.64
CA TYR A 136 3.80 2.80 -8.40
C TYR A 136 3.05 4.12 -8.19
N SER A 137 2.11 4.47 -9.07
CA SER A 137 1.33 5.70 -8.94
C SER A 137 0.46 5.71 -7.67
N SER A 138 -0.27 4.62 -7.41
CA SER A 138 -1.16 4.49 -6.25
C SER A 138 -0.39 4.50 -4.92
N PHE A 139 0.77 3.86 -4.89
CA PHE A 139 1.59 3.75 -3.69
C PHE A 139 2.35 5.05 -3.40
N TYR A 140 2.82 5.75 -4.43
CA TYR A 140 3.37 7.11 -4.27
C TYR A 140 2.34 8.07 -3.65
N ASN A 141 1.11 8.07 -4.17
CA ASN A 141 0.03 8.90 -3.61
C ASN A 141 -0.25 8.53 -2.13
N GLN A 142 -0.28 7.23 -1.82
CA GLN A 142 -0.48 6.74 -0.45
C GLN A 142 0.63 7.21 0.50
N ASP A 143 1.90 7.14 0.10
CA ASP A 143 3.02 7.48 0.98
C ASP A 143 3.15 8.99 1.18
N VAL A 144 2.77 9.81 0.19
CA VAL A 144 2.70 11.27 0.34
C VAL A 144 1.54 11.67 1.27
N LYS A 145 0.36 11.07 1.09
CA LYS A 145 -0.84 11.44 1.88
C LYS A 145 -0.84 10.87 3.30
N GLY A 146 -0.30 9.67 3.49
CA GLY A 146 -0.37 8.91 4.73
C GLY A 146 0.73 9.24 5.74
N ALA A 147 0.76 8.47 6.82
CA ALA A 147 1.66 8.66 7.98
C ALA A 147 3.16 8.52 7.67
N ARG A 148 3.54 8.01 6.48
CA ARG A 148 4.93 7.97 6.02
C ARG A 148 5.44 9.35 5.59
N GLN A 149 4.54 10.28 5.26
CA GLN A 149 4.85 11.66 4.90
C GLN A 149 5.97 11.76 3.86
N TRP A 150 5.86 11.01 2.76
CA TRP A 150 6.86 11.07 1.71
C TRP A 150 7.00 12.49 1.17
N ALA A 151 8.22 13.04 1.26
CA ALA A 151 8.51 14.44 0.97
C ALA A 151 9.27 14.67 -0.35
N PHE A 152 9.67 13.59 -1.01
CA PHE A 152 10.58 13.65 -2.17
C PHE A 152 9.83 13.42 -3.48
N SER A 153 10.56 13.53 -4.60
CA SER A 153 9.99 13.28 -5.92
C SER A 153 9.51 11.83 -6.08
N ALA A 154 8.60 11.61 -7.04
CA ALA A 154 8.18 10.26 -7.41
C ALA A 154 9.35 9.43 -7.97
N TYR A 155 10.31 10.06 -8.65
CA TYR A 155 11.53 9.40 -9.09
C TYR A 155 12.34 8.83 -7.93
N GLN A 156 12.62 9.65 -6.92
CA GLN A 156 13.29 9.19 -5.71
C GLN A 156 12.49 8.10 -5.01
N PHE A 157 11.16 8.18 -5.03
CA PHE A 157 10.30 7.13 -4.48
C PHE A 157 10.55 5.79 -5.16
N TYR A 158 10.48 5.73 -6.49
CA TYR A 158 10.71 4.48 -7.22
C TYR A 158 12.11 3.91 -6.97
N GLN A 159 13.13 4.76 -6.92
CA GLN A 159 14.51 4.30 -6.76
C GLN A 159 14.87 3.80 -5.35
N THR A 160 14.27 4.39 -4.31
CA THR A 160 14.72 4.17 -2.93
C THR A 160 13.76 3.33 -2.11
N HIS A 161 12.48 3.30 -2.50
CA HIS A 161 11.44 2.65 -1.73
C HIS A 161 11.58 1.12 -1.81
N GLN A 162 11.58 0.46 -0.64
CA GLN A 162 11.81 -0.98 -0.50
C GLN A 162 10.94 -1.86 -1.40
N LEU A 163 9.67 -1.47 -1.62
CA LEU A 163 8.70 -2.17 -2.46
C LEU A 163 9.17 -2.36 -3.91
N PHE A 164 10.02 -1.47 -4.43
CA PHE A 164 10.51 -1.52 -5.81
C PHE A 164 11.97 -2.00 -5.90
N ARG A 165 12.58 -2.41 -4.78
CA ARG A 165 13.95 -2.94 -4.77
C ARG A 165 14.04 -4.32 -5.40
N HIS A 166 13.01 -5.15 -5.22
CA HIS A 166 12.88 -6.43 -5.88
C HIS A 166 11.75 -6.42 -6.87
N HIS A 167 12.01 -7.05 -8.00
CA HIS A 167 10.99 -7.25 -9.01
C HIS A 167 10.09 -8.42 -8.62
N TYR A 168 8.87 -8.44 -9.13
CA TYR A 168 7.88 -9.44 -8.73
C TYR A 168 8.36 -10.87 -8.99
N ASP A 169 9.06 -11.11 -10.09
CA ASP A 169 9.66 -12.39 -10.43
C ASP A 169 10.79 -12.81 -9.48
N GLU A 170 11.59 -11.88 -9.00
CA GLU A 170 12.64 -12.16 -8.00
C GLU A 170 12.00 -12.53 -6.65
N LEU A 171 11.05 -11.71 -6.19
CA LEU A 171 10.33 -11.95 -4.94
C LEU A 171 9.61 -13.31 -4.99
N LEU A 172 8.82 -13.54 -6.03
CA LEU A 172 8.08 -14.79 -6.18
C LEU A 172 8.98 -15.97 -6.48
N GLY A 173 10.15 -15.77 -7.08
CA GLY A 173 11.20 -16.78 -7.19
C GLY A 173 11.65 -17.29 -5.82
N ILE A 174 12.00 -16.38 -4.90
CA ILE A 174 12.41 -16.74 -3.53
C ILE A 174 11.28 -17.46 -2.78
N TRP A 175 10.04 -16.97 -2.91
CA TRP A 175 8.86 -17.66 -2.35
C TRP A 175 8.66 -19.04 -2.98
N GLY A 176 8.76 -19.15 -4.30
CA GLY A 176 8.59 -20.38 -5.06
C GLY A 176 9.66 -21.43 -4.76
N ASP A 177 10.90 -21.02 -4.54
CA ASP A 177 11.99 -21.91 -4.11
C ASP A 177 11.75 -22.41 -2.67
N ALA A 178 11.16 -21.56 -1.82
CA ALA A 178 10.80 -21.93 -0.46
C ALA A 178 9.57 -22.84 -0.39
N VAL A 179 8.45 -22.54 -1.06
CA VAL A 179 7.21 -23.32 -0.86
C VAL A 179 6.87 -24.26 -2.01
N GLY A 180 7.62 -24.21 -3.10
CA GLY A 180 7.30 -24.88 -4.37
C GLY A 180 6.51 -23.95 -5.29
N ARG A 181 6.86 -23.90 -6.58
CA ARG A 181 6.24 -22.99 -7.56
C ARG A 181 4.74 -23.24 -7.74
N ASP A 182 4.32 -24.50 -7.73
CA ASP A 182 2.91 -24.91 -7.84
C ASP A 182 2.06 -24.46 -6.63
N ASN A 183 2.72 -24.08 -5.53
CA ASN A 183 2.06 -23.54 -4.34
C ASN A 183 1.96 -22.01 -4.34
N ILE A 184 2.43 -21.33 -5.39
CA ILE A 184 2.27 -19.88 -5.56
C ILE A 184 1.05 -19.59 -6.43
N LEU A 185 -0.01 -19.08 -5.81
CA LEU A 185 -1.28 -18.76 -6.44
C LEU A 185 -1.32 -17.26 -6.79
N ILE A 186 -0.98 -16.94 -8.04
CA ILE A 186 -0.94 -15.56 -8.54
C ILE A 186 -2.31 -15.16 -9.11
N ARG A 187 -2.81 -13.99 -8.71
CA ARG A 187 -4.02 -13.36 -9.26
C ARG A 187 -3.74 -11.92 -9.70
N PRO A 188 -4.17 -11.47 -10.89
CA PRO A 188 -4.12 -10.06 -11.22
C PRO A 188 -5.15 -9.26 -10.42
N TYR A 189 -4.77 -8.06 -10.00
CA TYR A 189 -5.68 -7.09 -9.42
C TYR A 189 -6.44 -6.34 -10.53
N GLU A 190 -7.34 -7.06 -11.22
CA GLU A 190 -8.21 -6.55 -12.29
C GLU A 190 -9.61 -7.13 -12.09
N SER A 191 -10.61 -6.28 -11.83
CA SER A 191 -11.99 -6.73 -11.54
C SER A 191 -12.59 -7.57 -12.67
N GLY A 192 -12.25 -7.28 -13.93
CA GLY A 192 -12.67 -8.09 -15.08
C GLY A 192 -12.11 -9.53 -15.09
N ARG A 193 -11.09 -9.83 -14.27
CA ARG A 193 -10.51 -11.18 -14.12
C ARG A 193 -10.97 -11.88 -12.82
N TRP A 194 -11.70 -11.18 -11.96
CA TRP A 194 -12.19 -11.71 -10.70
C TRP A 194 -13.51 -12.44 -10.87
N VAL A 195 -13.68 -13.53 -10.13
CA VAL A 195 -14.99 -14.19 -10.04
C VAL A 195 -16.04 -13.19 -9.54
N GLY A 196 -17.11 -13.00 -10.31
CA GLY A 196 -18.18 -12.05 -9.99
C GLY A 196 -17.77 -10.57 -9.97
N GLY A 197 -16.58 -10.22 -10.48
CA GLY A 197 -16.05 -8.86 -10.42
C GLY A 197 -15.64 -8.39 -9.03
N ASP A 198 -15.56 -9.31 -8.06
CA ASP A 198 -15.39 -9.01 -6.64
C ASP A 198 -14.20 -9.77 -6.06
N ILE A 199 -13.29 -9.05 -5.38
CA ILE A 199 -12.06 -9.64 -4.85
C ILE A 199 -12.31 -10.71 -3.78
N VAL A 200 -13.38 -10.57 -2.99
CA VAL A 200 -13.72 -11.57 -1.97
C VAL A 200 -14.24 -12.82 -2.65
N GLN A 201 -15.12 -12.70 -3.65
CA GLN A 201 -15.59 -13.85 -4.42
C GLN A 201 -14.45 -14.55 -5.17
N ASP A 202 -13.49 -13.79 -5.71
CA ASP A 202 -12.29 -14.35 -6.33
C ASP A 202 -11.44 -15.16 -5.35
N PHE A 203 -11.18 -14.58 -4.18
CA PHE A 203 -10.43 -15.26 -3.12
C PHE A 203 -11.18 -16.48 -2.59
N CYS A 204 -12.52 -16.40 -2.51
CA CYS A 204 -13.39 -17.51 -2.15
C CYS A 204 -13.24 -18.68 -3.12
N ALA A 205 -13.32 -18.40 -4.42
CA ALA A 205 -13.14 -19.40 -5.46
C ALA A 205 -11.74 -20.03 -5.43
N LEU A 206 -10.70 -19.23 -5.18
CA LEU A 206 -9.32 -19.69 -5.13
C LEU A 206 -9.04 -20.61 -3.92
N THR A 207 -9.64 -20.32 -2.77
CA THR A 207 -9.36 -21.02 -1.50
C THR A 207 -10.42 -22.05 -1.13
N GLY A 208 -11.52 -22.12 -1.88
CA GLY A 208 -12.65 -23.01 -1.63
C GLY A 208 -13.45 -22.66 -0.37
N ILE A 209 -13.58 -21.37 -0.06
CA ILE A 209 -14.39 -20.87 1.07
C ILE A 209 -15.67 -20.19 0.56
N GLU A 210 -16.68 -20.04 1.41
CA GLU A 210 -17.98 -19.48 1.02
C GLU A 210 -18.39 -18.27 1.87
N LEU A 211 -18.10 -17.07 1.35
CA LEU A 211 -18.53 -15.80 1.94
C LEU A 211 -19.39 -15.00 0.98
N ALA A 212 -20.15 -14.04 1.52
CA ALA A 212 -20.75 -12.99 0.69
C ALA A 212 -19.65 -12.09 0.11
N GLY A 213 -19.95 -11.42 -1.01
CA GLY A 213 -19.03 -10.48 -1.65
C GLY A 213 -18.61 -9.32 -0.75
N SER A 214 -17.67 -8.50 -1.23
CA SER A 214 -17.12 -7.39 -0.45
C SER A 214 -18.11 -6.27 -0.13
N GLY A 215 -19.26 -6.23 -0.83
CA GLY A 215 -20.19 -5.10 -0.83
C GLY A 215 -19.64 -3.96 -1.69
N GLU A 216 -20.06 -2.73 -1.43
CA GLU A 216 -19.41 -1.56 -2.02
C GLU A 216 -18.00 -1.40 -1.43
N LEU A 217 -16.99 -1.47 -2.29
CA LEU A 217 -15.61 -1.17 -1.94
C LEU A 217 -15.50 0.33 -1.67
N SER A 218 -15.03 0.72 -0.47
CA SER A 218 -14.65 2.11 -0.23
C SER A 218 -13.45 2.43 -1.13
N VAL A 219 -13.67 3.22 -2.16
CA VAL A 219 -12.60 3.74 -2.99
C VAL A 219 -11.83 4.74 -2.14
N ASN A 220 -10.61 4.37 -1.73
CA ASN A 220 -9.71 5.31 -1.07
C ASN A 220 -9.26 6.32 -2.12
N GLU A 221 -9.91 7.47 -2.15
CA GLU A 221 -9.69 8.52 -3.13
C GLU A 221 -8.22 8.98 -3.11
N SER A 222 -7.65 9.07 -4.32
CA SER A 222 -6.31 9.61 -4.54
C SER A 222 -6.37 11.13 -4.46
N LEU A 223 -5.32 11.76 -3.92
CA LEU A 223 -5.18 13.21 -4.06
C LEU A 223 -5.06 13.59 -5.54
N GLY A 224 -5.68 14.71 -5.93
CA GLY A 224 -5.45 15.34 -7.24
C GLY A 224 -4.00 15.81 -7.40
N PRO A 225 -3.58 16.21 -8.61
CA PRO A 225 -2.19 16.61 -8.88
C PRO A 225 -1.74 17.76 -7.98
N ASN A 226 -2.53 18.80 -7.83
CA ASN A 226 -2.13 19.97 -7.06
C ASN A 226 -2.17 19.68 -5.56
N GLN A 227 -3.19 18.98 -5.07
CA GLN A 227 -3.23 18.52 -3.67
C GLN A 227 -2.02 17.64 -3.32
N LEU A 228 -1.64 16.73 -4.22
CA LEU A 228 -0.47 15.87 -4.02
C LEU A 228 0.82 16.68 -3.96
N TYR A 229 0.95 17.71 -4.82
CA TYR A 229 2.05 18.67 -4.78
C TYR A 229 2.15 19.37 -3.43
N ILE A 230 1.05 20.00 -3.00
CA ILE A 230 0.98 20.78 -1.77
C ILE A 230 1.27 19.88 -0.56
N LYS A 231 0.68 18.68 -0.52
CA LYS A 231 0.93 17.70 0.54
C LYS A 231 2.41 17.29 0.61
N ARG A 232 3.07 17.12 -0.53
CA ARG A 232 4.52 16.84 -0.59
C ARG A 232 5.33 18.01 -0.04
N CYS A 233 4.98 19.26 -0.38
CA CYS A 233 5.64 20.45 0.17
C CYS A 233 5.45 20.56 1.69
N LEU A 234 4.24 20.26 2.21
CA LEU A 234 3.98 20.17 3.65
C LEU A 234 4.86 19.11 4.33
N ASN A 235 4.96 17.92 3.74
CA ASN A 235 5.86 16.87 4.23
C ASN A 235 7.33 17.32 4.22
N ARG A 236 7.73 18.07 3.19
CA ARG A 236 9.11 18.57 3.01
C ARG A 236 9.52 19.60 4.06
N VAL A 237 8.60 20.49 4.44
CA VAL A 237 8.88 21.48 5.51
C VAL A 237 8.80 20.88 6.92
N GLY A 238 8.18 19.70 7.05
CA GLY A 238 8.23 18.87 8.24
C GLY A 238 7.20 19.24 9.31
N TYR A 239 6.50 18.23 9.81
CA TYR A 239 5.55 18.33 10.92
C TYR A 239 5.37 16.96 11.59
N ASP A 240 4.82 16.93 12.81
CA ASP A 240 4.65 15.70 13.58
C ASP A 240 3.76 14.66 12.87
N LYS A 241 4.09 13.38 12.96
CA LYS A 241 3.35 12.30 12.29
C LYS A 241 1.92 12.16 12.81
N GLY A 242 1.69 12.43 14.09
CA GLY A 242 0.36 12.41 14.71
C GLY A 242 -0.58 13.47 14.15
N GLU A 243 -0.04 14.55 13.56
CA GLU A 243 -0.84 15.61 12.94
C GLU A 243 -1.18 15.33 11.46
N ASN A 244 -0.77 14.18 10.90
CA ASN A 244 -0.97 13.91 9.47
C ASN A 244 -2.44 13.92 9.04
N GLU A 245 -3.34 13.38 9.86
CA GLU A 245 -4.76 13.39 9.55
C GLU A 245 -5.34 14.81 9.58
N ASN A 246 -4.98 15.60 10.59
CA ASN A 246 -5.41 17.00 10.71
C ASN A 246 -4.91 17.86 9.55
N VAL A 247 -3.61 17.76 9.22
CA VAL A 247 -3.00 18.51 8.11
C VAL A 247 -3.63 18.13 6.78
N LEU A 248 -3.90 16.84 6.55
CA LEU A 248 -4.57 16.36 5.35
C LEU A 248 -6.00 16.89 5.27
N ALA A 249 -6.76 16.85 6.37
CA ALA A 249 -8.12 17.38 6.42
C ALA A 249 -8.17 18.88 6.12
N LEU A 250 -7.25 19.66 6.70
CA LEU A 250 -7.13 21.10 6.42
C LEU A 250 -6.79 21.38 4.96
N LEU A 251 -5.87 20.61 4.36
CA LEU A 251 -5.55 20.73 2.94
C LEU A 251 -6.77 20.46 2.06
N LEU A 252 -7.49 19.37 2.31
CA LEU A 252 -8.68 19.00 1.55
C LEU A 252 -9.80 20.06 1.67
N ALA A 253 -9.95 20.65 2.87
CA ALA A 253 -10.92 21.72 3.11
C ALA A 253 -10.53 23.05 2.43
N ALA A 254 -9.25 23.38 2.42
CA ALA A 254 -8.76 24.64 1.84
C ALA A 254 -8.65 24.59 0.30
N CYS A 255 -8.36 23.41 -0.25
CA CYS A 255 -8.06 23.21 -1.67
C CYS A 255 -8.81 21.99 -2.22
N PRO A 256 -10.14 22.08 -2.40
CA PRO A 256 -10.90 21.00 -3.02
C PRO A 256 -10.46 20.83 -4.49
N GLU A 257 -10.14 19.60 -4.87
CA GLU A 257 -9.72 19.22 -6.22
C GLU A 257 -10.36 17.87 -6.55
N VAL A 258 -10.81 17.69 -7.80
CA VAL A 258 -11.34 16.40 -8.26
C VAL A 258 -10.22 15.37 -8.21
N HIS A 259 -10.54 14.18 -7.73
CA HIS A 259 -9.57 13.08 -7.63
C HIS A 259 -9.01 12.72 -9.01
N GLY A 260 -7.70 12.45 -9.05
CA GLY A 260 -7.07 11.94 -10.26
C GLY A 260 -7.58 10.53 -10.58
N GLU A 261 -8.38 10.38 -11.63
CA GLU A 261 -8.87 9.08 -12.12
C GLU A 261 -7.76 8.23 -12.77
N HIS A 262 -6.62 8.86 -13.11
CA HIS A 262 -5.55 8.24 -13.90
C HIS A 262 -4.19 8.31 -13.22
N CYS A 263 -3.34 7.31 -13.52
CA CYS A 263 -1.99 7.25 -13.00
C CYS A 263 -1.17 8.43 -13.52
N MET A 264 -0.62 9.23 -12.61
CA MET A 264 0.23 10.38 -12.93
C MET A 264 1.70 10.05 -12.69
N TYR A 265 2.56 10.41 -13.66
CA TYR A 265 4.01 10.16 -13.59
C TYR A 265 4.80 11.44 -13.80
N VAL A 266 5.93 11.58 -13.11
CA VAL A 266 6.71 12.84 -13.14
C VAL A 266 7.60 12.97 -14.38
N HIS A 267 7.96 11.87 -15.06
CA HIS A 267 8.91 11.92 -16.18
C HIS A 267 8.74 10.77 -17.17
N ARG A 268 8.46 11.07 -18.46
CA ARG A 268 8.22 10.05 -19.51
C ARG A 268 9.44 9.18 -19.83
N GLY A 269 10.65 9.75 -19.81
CA GLY A 269 11.89 9.00 -20.07
C GLY A 269 12.11 7.87 -19.04
N LEU A 270 12.21 8.22 -17.76
CA LEU A 270 12.24 7.24 -16.66
C LEU A 270 11.10 6.21 -16.71
N TYR A 271 9.87 6.63 -17.01
CA TYR A 271 8.77 5.69 -17.19
C TYR A 271 9.04 4.69 -18.32
N ARG A 272 9.62 5.13 -19.45
CA ARG A 272 10.02 4.24 -20.56
C ARG A 272 10.98 3.16 -20.08
N ASP A 273 11.97 3.53 -19.28
CA ASP A 273 12.98 2.59 -18.76
C ASP A 273 12.35 1.57 -17.80
N TYR A 274 11.57 2.04 -16.83
CA TYR A 274 10.88 1.16 -15.88
C TYR A 274 9.88 0.24 -16.58
N ARG A 275 9.16 0.75 -17.58
CA ARG A 275 8.20 -0.01 -18.37
C ARG A 275 8.83 -1.19 -19.08
N LEU A 276 9.99 -0.99 -19.71
CA LEU A 276 10.69 -2.08 -20.40
C LEU A 276 11.01 -3.21 -19.41
N HIS A 277 11.47 -2.84 -18.22
CA HIS A 277 11.74 -3.78 -17.15
C HIS A 277 10.46 -4.52 -16.69
N TRP A 278 9.37 -3.80 -16.36
CA TRP A 278 8.12 -4.41 -15.93
C TRP A 278 7.53 -5.39 -16.95
N ILE A 279 7.66 -5.09 -18.25
CA ILE A 279 7.22 -6.00 -19.31
C ILE A 279 8.02 -7.30 -19.29
N GLN A 280 9.34 -7.22 -19.10
CA GLN A 280 10.18 -8.41 -19.01
C GLN A 280 9.83 -9.26 -17.77
N VAL A 281 9.62 -8.62 -16.62
CA VAL A 281 9.15 -9.27 -15.39
C VAL A 281 7.83 -9.99 -15.62
N ASN A 282 6.84 -9.32 -16.21
CA ASN A 282 5.53 -9.92 -16.48
C ASN A 282 5.60 -11.10 -17.44
N LYS A 283 6.49 -11.05 -18.44
CA LYS A 283 6.75 -12.19 -19.33
C LYS A 283 7.36 -13.38 -18.60
N ARG A 284 8.27 -13.14 -17.66
CA ARG A 284 8.87 -14.22 -16.83
C ARG A 284 7.82 -14.86 -15.93
N LEU A 285 7.02 -14.05 -15.22
CA LEU A 285 5.91 -14.56 -14.41
C LEU A 285 4.88 -15.34 -15.22
N SER A 286 4.53 -14.83 -16.41
CA SER A 286 3.63 -15.51 -17.34
C SER A 286 4.13 -16.92 -17.69
N ARG A 287 5.40 -17.04 -18.07
CA ARG A 287 6.03 -18.34 -18.37
C ARG A 287 6.14 -19.24 -17.14
N ASP A 288 6.55 -18.69 -16.00
CA ASP A 288 6.98 -19.47 -14.84
C ASP A 288 5.81 -19.91 -13.94
N TYR A 289 4.68 -19.19 -13.97
CA TYR A 289 3.54 -19.41 -13.06
C TYR A 289 2.16 -19.45 -13.73
N LEU A 290 2.02 -18.99 -14.98
CA LEU A 290 0.71 -18.83 -15.64
C LEU A 290 0.63 -19.57 -16.98
N GLU A 291 1.46 -20.59 -17.21
CA GLU A 291 1.45 -21.40 -18.43
C GLU A 291 1.54 -20.58 -19.75
N GLY A 292 2.15 -19.40 -19.68
CA GLY A 292 2.26 -18.47 -20.81
C GLY A 292 1.06 -17.53 -20.99
N GLU A 293 0.02 -17.63 -20.16
CA GLU A 293 -1.05 -16.62 -20.13
C GLU A 293 -0.52 -15.26 -19.65
N ALA A 294 -1.06 -14.18 -20.21
CA ALA A 294 -0.70 -12.84 -19.80
C ALA A 294 -1.11 -12.60 -18.33
N LEU A 295 -0.18 -12.08 -17.53
CA LEU A 295 -0.45 -11.73 -16.12
C LEU A 295 -1.59 -10.70 -16.00
N PHE A 296 -1.58 -9.67 -16.85
CA PHE A 296 -2.59 -8.62 -16.88
C PHE A 296 -3.32 -8.63 -18.22
N ALA A 297 -4.64 -8.44 -18.20
CA ALA A 297 -5.44 -8.31 -19.41
C ALA A 297 -5.08 -7.02 -20.16
N GLU A 298 -4.89 -5.92 -19.41
CA GLU A 298 -4.45 -4.67 -19.99
C GLU A 298 -2.92 -4.54 -19.98
N PRO A 299 -2.28 -4.29 -21.14
CA PRO A 299 -0.84 -4.09 -21.19
C PRO A 299 -0.43 -2.79 -20.50
N ILE A 300 0.82 -2.74 -20.01
CA ILE A 300 1.40 -1.51 -19.49
C ILE A 300 1.45 -0.45 -20.62
N PRO A 301 0.79 0.71 -20.46
CA PRO A 301 0.62 1.68 -21.54
C PRO A 301 1.97 2.23 -22.00
N PRO A 302 2.14 2.54 -23.30
CA PRO A 302 3.36 3.16 -23.80
C PRO A 302 3.51 4.60 -23.25
N PRO A 303 4.74 5.13 -23.16
CA PRO A 303 5.01 6.44 -22.55
C PRO A 303 4.22 7.61 -23.17
N GLU A 304 3.77 7.48 -24.42
CA GLU A 304 3.02 8.50 -25.15
C GLU A 304 1.57 8.60 -24.66
N LYS A 305 1.01 7.50 -24.13
CA LYS A 305 -0.39 7.41 -23.66
C LYS A 305 -0.57 7.71 -22.16
N ILE A 306 0.52 7.91 -21.41
CA ILE A 306 0.41 8.25 -19.99
C ILE A 306 0.25 9.75 -19.79
N ALA A 307 -0.58 10.12 -18.82
CA ALA A 307 -0.62 11.47 -18.29
C ALA A 307 0.66 11.72 -17.48
N VAL A 308 1.30 12.86 -17.74
CA VAL A 308 2.45 13.31 -16.96
C VAL A 308 1.92 14.26 -15.91
N TYR A 309 2.42 14.10 -14.69
CA TYR A 309 2.26 15.05 -13.63
C TYR A 309 2.88 16.37 -14.07
N GLN A 310 2.02 17.31 -14.46
CA GLN A 310 2.38 18.69 -14.72
C GLN A 310 1.55 19.53 -13.76
N THR A 311 2.23 20.30 -12.92
CA THR A 311 1.56 21.34 -12.18
C THR A 311 1.18 22.44 -13.16
N ASP A 312 -0.02 22.99 -12.99
CA ASP A 312 -0.44 24.19 -13.70
C ASP A 312 -0.08 25.38 -12.81
N PRO A 313 0.88 26.25 -13.21
CA PRO A 313 1.28 27.39 -12.40
C PRO A 313 0.11 28.33 -12.06
N GLN A 314 -0.87 28.47 -12.96
CA GLN A 314 -2.05 29.29 -12.68
C GLN A 314 -2.94 28.63 -11.65
N ALA A 315 -3.20 27.32 -11.78
CA ALA A 315 -3.96 26.58 -10.78
C ALA A 315 -3.25 26.59 -9.41
N LEU A 316 -1.92 26.42 -9.38
CA LEU A 316 -1.13 26.50 -8.16
C LEU A 316 -1.16 27.88 -7.53
N LEU A 317 -1.10 28.96 -8.32
CA LEU A 317 -1.28 30.31 -7.80
C LEU A 317 -2.68 30.47 -7.18
N GLN A 318 -3.73 29.97 -7.82
CA GLN A 318 -5.08 29.99 -7.23
C GLN A 318 -5.14 29.21 -5.91
N PHE A 319 -4.50 28.03 -5.83
CA PHE A 319 -4.41 27.27 -4.59
C PHE A 319 -3.60 28.01 -3.51
N LEU A 320 -2.50 28.67 -3.86
CA LEU A 320 -1.72 29.49 -2.93
C LEU A 320 -2.56 30.63 -2.34
N LEU A 321 -3.35 31.30 -3.17
CA LEU A 321 -4.27 32.35 -2.73
C LEU A 321 -5.38 31.79 -1.82
N GLN A 322 -5.96 30.64 -2.18
CA GLN A 322 -6.96 29.95 -1.34
C GLN A 322 -6.39 29.54 0.02
N LEU A 323 -5.17 28.99 0.05
CA LEU A 323 -4.48 28.64 1.30
C LEU A 323 -4.24 29.89 2.15
N TYR A 324 -3.75 30.97 1.56
CA TYR A 324 -3.57 32.24 2.25
C TYR A 324 -4.88 32.72 2.88
N ASP A 325 -5.95 32.86 2.09
CA ASP A 325 -7.25 33.34 2.57
C ASP A 325 -7.88 32.39 3.60
N TYR A 326 -7.59 31.09 3.52
CA TYR A 326 -8.07 30.10 4.48
C TYR A 326 -7.37 30.26 5.83
N PHE A 327 -6.05 30.38 5.85
CA PHE A 327 -5.24 30.44 7.07
C PHE A 327 -5.15 31.83 7.71
N ASP A 328 -5.48 32.90 6.98
CA ASP A 328 -5.58 34.26 7.53
C ASP A 328 -6.79 34.42 8.48
N ARG A 329 -7.74 33.48 8.43
CA ARG A 329 -8.91 33.45 9.33
C ARG A 329 -8.48 33.20 10.79
N PRO A 330 -9.20 33.78 11.77
CA PRO A 330 -8.96 33.51 13.19
C PRO A 330 -9.24 32.05 13.55
N GLY A 331 -8.52 31.50 14.53
CA GLY A 331 -8.70 30.13 15.04
C GLY A 331 -7.84 29.06 14.35
N LEU A 332 -7.01 29.44 13.38
CA LEU A 332 -6.09 28.55 12.66
C LEU A 332 -4.61 28.84 12.95
N GLU A 333 -4.32 29.65 13.97
CA GLU A 333 -2.99 30.16 14.31
C GLU A 333 -1.98 29.02 14.50
N ARG A 334 -2.42 27.90 15.08
CA ARG A 334 -1.61 26.70 15.31
C ARG A 334 -0.94 26.16 14.05
N HIS A 335 -1.58 26.30 12.88
CA HIS A 335 -1.10 25.71 11.62
C HIS A 335 -0.50 26.73 10.65
N ARG A 336 -0.62 28.03 10.94
CA ARG A 336 -0.17 29.11 10.05
C ARG A 336 1.31 28.98 9.67
N SER A 337 2.19 28.77 10.66
CA SER A 337 3.63 28.62 10.40
C SER A 337 3.95 27.41 9.50
N LEU A 338 3.23 26.29 9.64
CA LEU A 338 3.40 25.12 8.78
C LEU A 338 3.01 25.43 7.33
N PHE A 339 1.81 25.97 7.12
CA PHE A 339 1.31 26.27 5.78
C PHE A 339 2.06 27.45 5.14
N ALA A 340 2.50 28.44 5.91
CA ALA A 340 3.37 29.53 5.44
C ALA A 340 4.68 28.99 4.87
N ARG A 341 5.37 28.11 5.60
CA ARG A 341 6.61 27.47 5.11
C ARG A 341 6.37 26.68 3.83
N ALA A 342 5.28 25.92 3.75
CA ALA A 342 4.92 25.19 2.54
C ALA A 342 4.62 26.13 1.37
N MET A 343 3.89 27.22 1.58
CA MET A 343 3.60 28.23 0.56
C MET A 343 4.86 28.91 0.04
N LEU A 344 5.78 29.31 0.93
CA LEU A 344 7.06 29.87 0.54
C LEU A 344 7.91 28.89 -0.29
N LEU A 345 7.89 27.60 0.06
CA LEU A 345 8.55 26.57 -0.74
C LEU A 345 7.91 26.43 -2.14
N MET A 346 6.58 26.47 -2.23
CA MET A 346 5.86 26.40 -3.51
C MET A 346 6.15 27.63 -4.39
N LEU A 347 6.18 28.84 -3.81
CA LEU A 347 6.58 30.07 -4.50
C LEU A 347 7.99 29.96 -5.08
N ALA A 348 8.93 29.39 -4.31
CA ALA A 348 10.31 29.17 -4.75
C ALA A 348 10.42 28.12 -5.86
N GLU A 349 9.71 26.99 -5.74
CA GLU A 349 9.79 25.88 -6.71
C GLU A 349 9.10 26.20 -8.04
N GLN A 350 8.08 27.07 -8.04
CA GLN A 350 7.27 27.37 -9.23
C GLN A 350 7.52 28.78 -9.80
N ASP A 351 8.38 29.57 -9.16
CA ASP A 351 8.69 30.95 -9.53
C ASP A 351 7.45 31.87 -9.60
N LEU A 352 6.59 31.79 -8.57
CA LEU A 352 5.30 32.51 -8.49
C LEU A 352 5.34 33.76 -7.58
N TRP A 353 6.53 34.31 -7.34
CA TRP A 353 6.76 35.36 -6.33
C TRP A 353 6.05 36.68 -6.65
N GLU A 354 6.06 37.08 -7.92
CA GLU A 354 5.48 38.35 -8.36
C GLU A 354 3.96 38.27 -8.33
N GLU A 355 3.40 37.20 -8.88
CA GLU A 355 1.96 37.00 -9.00
C GLU A 355 1.27 36.81 -7.65
N PHE A 356 1.95 36.21 -6.67
CA PHE A 356 1.40 36.08 -5.32
C PHE A 356 1.31 37.42 -4.58
N GLY A 357 2.19 38.37 -4.92
CA GLY A 357 2.17 39.75 -4.44
C GLY A 357 2.94 39.99 -3.13
N ALA A 358 3.67 41.11 -3.06
CA ALA A 358 4.51 41.47 -1.91
C ALA A 358 3.78 41.53 -0.54
N PRO A 359 2.57 42.13 -0.42
CA PRO A 359 1.90 42.23 0.87
C PRO A 359 1.60 40.85 1.49
N ARG A 360 1.13 39.89 0.67
CA ARG A 360 0.85 38.53 1.15
C ARG A 360 2.13 37.84 1.61
N ARG A 361 3.24 38.04 0.90
CA ARG A 361 4.55 37.48 1.29
C ARG A 361 5.05 38.03 2.62
N GLU A 362 4.85 39.32 2.88
CA GLU A 362 5.16 39.92 4.18
C GLU A 362 4.32 39.30 5.30
N THR A 363 3.02 39.11 5.08
CA THR A 363 2.15 38.39 6.02
C THR A 363 2.61 36.95 6.25
N LEU A 364 2.99 36.21 5.20
CA LEU A 364 3.54 34.86 5.36
C LEU A 364 4.80 34.88 6.25
N GLY A 365 5.64 35.90 6.12
CA GLY A 365 6.80 36.11 6.99
C GLY A 365 6.43 36.34 8.46
N GLN A 366 5.29 36.98 8.73
CA GLN A 366 4.77 37.16 10.10
C GLN A 366 4.16 35.90 10.69
N TRP A 367 3.78 34.93 9.85
CA TRP A 367 3.26 33.63 10.30
C TRP A 367 4.36 32.62 10.64
N LEU A 368 5.60 32.87 10.22
CA LEU A 368 6.77 32.05 10.55
C LEU A 368 7.14 32.21 12.02
#